data_AF-A0A3S0REM4-F1
#
_entry.id   AF-A0A3S0REM4-F1
#
_cell.length_a   1.000
_cell.length_b   1.000
_cell.length_c   1.000
_cell.angle_alpha   90.00
_cell.angle_beta   90.00
_cell.angle_gamma   90.00
#
_symmetry.space_group_name_H-M   'P 1'
#
loop_
_entity.id
_entity.type
_entity.pdbx_description
1 polymer ?
#
loop_
_entity_poly.entity_id
_entity_poly.type
_entity_poly.pdbx_seq_one_letter_code
_entity_poly.pdbx_strand_id
1 'polypeptide(L)'
;MPLLNAKVQDVFDEPACEKNRSKDSKARKNGCSKPLIPGAAAGGCAFDGAKIVLQPITDVAHLIHGPLGCEGNSWDNRGSAS
;
A
#
# COMPACT_ATOMS: atom_id res chain seq x y z
N MET A 1 -9.06 16.32 17.41
CA MET A 1 -8.13 15.24 17.79
C MET A 1 -6.68 15.62 17.48
N PRO A 2 -6.02 16.43 18.32
CA PRO A 2 -4.64 16.88 18.09
C PRO A 2 -3.55 15.80 18.31
N LEU A 3 -3.84 14.72 19.04
CA LEU A 3 -2.85 13.68 19.39
C LEU A 3 -2.47 12.74 18.23
N LEU A 4 -3.38 12.44 17.30
CA LEU A 4 -3.10 11.52 16.19
C LEU A 4 -2.10 12.12 15.21
N ASN A 5 -2.25 13.42 14.91
CA ASN A 5 -1.39 14.08 13.94
C ASN A 5 0.07 14.15 14.43
N ALA A 6 0.27 14.37 15.74
CA ALA A 6 1.60 14.31 16.35
C ALA A 6 2.22 12.91 16.25
N LYS A 7 1.46 11.85 16.53
CA LYS A 7 1.93 10.45 16.36
C LYS A 7 2.27 10.11 14.91
N VAL A 8 1.49 10.61 13.95
CA VAL A 8 1.78 10.41 12.52
C VAL A 8 3.03 11.16 12.08
N GLN A 9 3.40 12.26 12.73
CA GLN A 9 4.67 12.94 12.43
C GLN A 9 5.89 12.19 12.97
N ASP A 10 5.75 11.55 14.14
CA ASP A 10 6.82 10.77 14.78
C ASP A 10 7.30 9.60 13.90
N VAL A 11 6.39 8.93 13.19
CA VAL A 11 6.76 7.82 12.29
C VAL A 11 7.60 8.24 11.07
N PHE A 12 7.72 9.53 10.78
CA PHE A 12 8.59 10.04 9.72
C PHE A 12 10.01 10.37 10.20
N ASP A 13 10.30 10.24 11.50
CA ASP A 13 11.66 10.34 12.01
C ASP A 13 12.40 9.01 11.81
N GLU A 14 13.09 8.90 10.67
CA GLU A 14 13.83 7.69 10.27
C GLU A 14 15.36 7.92 10.36
N PRO A 15 15.97 7.97 11.56
CA PRO A 15 17.39 8.34 11.72
C PRO A 15 18.36 7.33 11.10
N ALA A 16 17.93 6.08 10.91
CA ALA A 16 18.70 5.01 10.27
C ALA A 16 18.60 4.99 8.74
N CYS A 17 17.62 5.68 8.14
CA CYS A 17 17.40 5.67 6.70
C CYS A 17 18.25 6.75 6.00
N GLU A 18 19.44 6.38 5.52
CA GLU A 18 20.34 7.31 4.81
C GLU A 18 19.65 8.06 3.65
N LYS A 19 18.77 7.37 2.91
CA LYS A 19 18.08 7.91 1.74
C LYS A 19 16.99 8.92 2.13
N ASN A 20 16.43 8.79 3.33
CA ASN A 20 15.52 9.81 3.88
C ASN A 20 16.34 11.01 4.38
N ARG A 21 17.45 10.78 5.11
CA ARG A 21 18.31 11.85 5.65
C ARG A 21 18.91 12.77 4.58
N SER A 22 19.16 12.26 3.37
CA SER A 22 19.66 13.06 2.25
C SER A 22 18.61 13.98 1.62
N LYS A 23 17.33 13.84 1.99
CA LYS A 23 16.23 14.70 1.50
C LYS A 23 16.14 15.99 2.31
N ASP A 24 15.62 17.04 1.68
CA ASP A 24 15.25 18.27 2.38
C ASP A 24 14.17 18.03 3.45
N SER A 25 14.15 18.88 4.49
CA SER A 25 13.29 18.71 5.66
C SER A 25 11.79 18.61 5.34
N LYS A 26 11.35 19.19 4.22
CA LYS A 26 9.98 19.11 3.73
C LYS A 26 9.71 17.74 3.11
N ALA A 27 10.59 17.26 2.24
CA ALA A 27 10.49 15.94 1.64
C ALA A 27 10.63 14.80 2.65
N ARG A 28 11.38 14.99 3.75
CA ARG A 28 11.48 14.01 4.85
C ARG A 28 10.16 13.74 5.57
N LYS A 29 9.27 14.73 5.60
CA LYS A 29 7.95 14.66 6.25
C LYS A 29 6.82 14.29 5.29
N ASN A 30 7.14 14.02 4.02
CA ASN A 30 6.16 13.54 3.05
C ASN A 30 6.01 12.03 3.18
N GLY A 31 4.90 11.61 3.79
CA GLY A 31 4.49 10.22 3.83
C GLY A 31 3.76 9.75 2.58
N CYS A 32 3.21 8.54 2.66
CA CYS A 32 2.26 8.03 1.68
C CYS A 32 1.08 9.00 1.50
N SER A 33 0.44 8.88 0.33
CA SER A 33 -0.70 9.69 -0.10
C SER A 33 -1.72 9.89 1.03
N LYS A 34 -2.30 11.09 1.09
CA LYS A 34 -3.40 11.40 2.01
C LYS A 34 -4.49 10.31 1.94
N PRO A 35 -5.23 10.09 3.05
CA PRO A 35 -6.40 9.25 3.05
C PRO A 35 -7.29 9.61 1.85
N LEU A 36 -7.80 8.59 1.18
CA LEU A 36 -8.59 8.80 -0.01
C LEU A 36 -9.84 9.61 0.32
N ILE A 37 -10.20 10.51 -0.59
CA ILE A 37 -11.44 11.28 -0.48
C ILE A 37 -12.59 10.32 -0.84
N PRO A 38 -13.56 10.08 0.06
CA PRO A 38 -14.70 9.24 -0.25
C PRO A 38 -15.40 9.69 -1.53
N GLY A 39 -15.67 8.74 -2.45
CA GLY A 39 -16.28 9.01 -3.75
C GLY A 39 -15.34 9.49 -4.85
N ALA A 40 -14.06 9.76 -4.55
CA ALA A 40 -13.05 10.01 -5.57
C ALA A 40 -12.45 8.68 -6.09
N ALA A 41 -11.90 8.72 -7.31
CA ALA A 41 -11.14 7.60 -7.85
C ALA A 41 -9.97 7.26 -6.91
N ALA A 42 -9.85 5.97 -6.61
CA ALA A 42 -8.86 5.39 -5.73
C ALA A 42 -7.91 4.51 -6.54
N GLY A 43 -6.63 4.46 -6.16
CA GLY A 43 -5.82 3.27 -6.45
C GLY A 43 -6.46 2.05 -5.75
N GLY A 44 -6.19 0.84 -6.24
CA GLY A 44 -6.73 -0.40 -5.67
C GLY A 44 -6.52 -0.54 -4.16
N CYS A 45 -7.12 -1.58 -3.57
CA CYS A 45 -7.00 -1.83 -2.14
C CYS A 45 -5.69 -2.56 -1.78
N ALA A 46 -5.39 -2.66 -0.48
CA ALA A 46 -4.20 -3.40 -0.01
C ALA A 46 -4.20 -4.88 -0.48
N PHE A 47 -5.37 -5.50 -0.59
CA PHE A 47 -5.52 -6.85 -1.13
C PHE A 47 -5.14 -6.92 -2.62
N ASP A 48 -5.64 -5.98 -3.44
CA ASP A 48 -5.28 -5.91 -4.85
C ASP A 48 -3.77 -5.77 -5.01
N GLY A 49 -3.14 -4.88 -4.24
CA GLY A 49 -1.68 -4.74 -4.20
C GLY A 49 -0.95 -6.03 -3.82
N ALA A 50 -1.40 -6.75 -2.78
CA ALA A 50 -0.82 -8.01 -2.37
C ALA A 50 -0.97 -9.09 -3.44
N LYS A 51 -2.16 -9.24 -4.03
CA LYS A 51 -2.43 -10.20 -5.09
C LYS A 51 -1.55 -9.92 -6.30
N ILE A 52 -1.46 -8.67 -6.74
CA ILE A 52 -0.61 -8.26 -7.87
C ILE A 52 0.85 -8.68 -7.69
N VAL A 53 1.39 -8.48 -6.48
CA VAL A 53 2.80 -8.79 -6.19
C VAL A 53 3.03 -10.29 -6.02
N LEU A 54 2.06 -11.01 -5.43
CA LEU A 54 2.22 -12.42 -5.08
C LEU A 54 1.77 -13.38 -6.18
N GLN A 55 0.82 -13.00 -7.05
CA GLN A 55 0.28 -13.83 -8.13
C GLN A 55 1.35 -14.50 -9.01
N PRO A 56 2.52 -13.90 -9.30
CA PRO A 56 3.58 -14.57 -10.08
C PRO A 56 4.25 -15.76 -9.38
N ILE A 57 3.97 -16.02 -8.10
CA ILE A 57 4.48 -17.19 -7.38
C ILE A 57 3.59 -18.39 -7.74
N THR A 58 4.03 -19.18 -8.72
CA THR A 58 3.21 -20.21 -9.37
C THR A 58 3.21 -21.57 -8.66
N ASP A 59 4.10 -21.77 -7.68
CA ASP A 59 4.29 -23.03 -6.96
C ASP A 59 3.57 -23.07 -5.60
N VAL A 60 2.61 -22.17 -5.38
CA VAL A 60 1.81 -22.11 -4.14
C VAL A 60 0.33 -21.84 -4.45
N ALA A 61 -0.53 -22.22 -3.51
CA ALA A 61 -1.92 -21.81 -3.53
C ALA A 61 -2.07 -20.43 -2.84
N HIS A 62 -2.60 -19.44 -3.57
CA HIS A 62 -3.03 -18.18 -2.97
C HIS A 62 -4.45 -18.35 -2.42
N LEU A 63 -4.58 -18.55 -1.11
CA LEU A 63 -5.87 -18.66 -0.41
C LEU A 63 -6.34 -17.29 0.07
N ILE A 64 -7.50 -16.85 -0.42
CA ILE A 64 -8.09 -15.54 -0.08
C ILE A 64 -9.19 -15.76 0.94
N HIS A 65 -8.94 -15.33 2.18
CA HIS A 65 -9.98 -15.31 3.20
C HIS A 65 -10.83 -14.04 3.06
N GLY A 66 -11.96 -14.16 2.37
CA GLY A 66 -12.89 -13.07 2.17
C GLY A 66 -14.12 -13.50 1.38
N PRO A 67 -15.06 -12.58 1.13
CA PRO A 67 -16.19 -12.83 0.24
C PRO A 67 -15.72 -13.16 -1.17
N LEU A 68 -16.55 -13.91 -1.91
CA LEU A 68 -16.24 -14.37 -3.27
C LEU A 68 -15.82 -13.23 -4.23
N GLY A 69 -16.33 -12.01 -4.02
CA GLY A 69 -16.05 -10.86 -4.86
C GLY A 69 -14.61 -10.36 -4.79
N CYS A 70 -13.88 -10.63 -3.70
CA CYS A 70 -12.46 -10.25 -3.62
C CYS A 70 -11.64 -11.00 -4.67
N GLU A 71 -11.71 -12.33 -4.65
CA GLU A 71 -10.97 -13.14 -5.62
C GLU A 71 -11.61 -13.09 -7.01
N GLY A 72 -12.94 -13.13 -7.11
CA GLY A 72 -13.64 -13.13 -8.40
C GLY A 72 -13.36 -11.89 -9.25
N ASN A 73 -13.20 -10.71 -8.64
CA ASN A 73 -12.88 -9.48 -9.36
C ASN A 73 -11.38 -9.32 -9.65
N SER A 74 -10.51 -9.96 -8.86
CA SER A 74 -9.06 -9.88 -9.02
C SER A 74 -8.47 -11.02 -9.85
N TRP A 75 -9.25 -12.04 -10.18
CA TRP A 75 -8.80 -13.20 -10.95
C TRP A 75 -8.29 -12.77 -12.32
N ASP A 76 -7.01 -13.07 -12.58
CA ASP A 76 -6.34 -12.75 -13.85
C ASP A 76 -6.40 -11.25 -14.24
N ASN A 77 -6.65 -10.37 -13.27
CA ASN A 77 -6.79 -8.92 -13.50
C ASN A 77 -5.45 -8.28 -13.92
N ARG A 78 -4.33 -8.98 -13.74
CA ARG A 78 -3.05 -8.64 -14.34
C ARG A 78 -2.51 -9.86 -15.05
N GLY A 79 -2.46 -9.78 -16.39
CA GLY A 79 -1.94 -10.84 -17.24
C GLY A 79 -0.58 -11.31 -16.74
N SER A 80 -0.50 -12.58 -16.39
CA SER A 80 0.75 -13.26 -16.10
C SER A 80 1.38 -13.70 -17.42
N ALA A 81 2.65 -13.37 -17.66
CA ALA A 81 3.41 -13.86 -18.81
C ALA A 81 3.92 -15.30 -18.63
N SER A 82 3.21 -16.11 -17.83
CA SER A 82 3.51 -17.51 -17.57
C SER A 82 3.31 -18.39 -18.79
#